data_AF-A0ABD0YC26-F1
#
_entry.id   AF-A0ABD0YC26-F1
#
_cell.length_a   1.000
_cell.length_b   1.000
_cell.length_c   1.000
_cell.angle_alpha   90.00
_cell.angle_beta   90.00
_cell.angle_gamma   90.00
#
_symmetry.space_group_name_H-M   'P 1'
#
loop_
_entity.id
_entity.type
_entity.pdbx_description
1 polymer ?
#
loop_
_entity_poly.entity_id
_entity_poly.type
_entity_poly.pdbx_seq_one_letter_code
_entity_poly.pdbx_strand_id
1 'polypeptide(L)'
;NFPVPPRIQQVSSGGSVEVKKGLSVTLECKADGNPKPTITWTRKNNILPSGEKSVEGISITIEQANRHQAGIYQCTASNGVGQPATRDITLQVLCKYTLCKAPTIFHSLDSYLRV
;
A
#
# COMPACT_ATOMS: atom_id res chain seq x y z
N ASN A 1 18.41 10.53 -29.34
CA ASN A 1 17.85 10.21 -28.01
C ASN A 1 17.30 8.79 -28.08
N PHE A 2 17.90 7.82 -27.37
CA PHE A 2 17.53 6.40 -27.51
C PHE A 2 16.39 6.03 -26.54
N PRO A 3 15.40 5.23 -26.95
CA PRO A 3 14.37 4.73 -26.03
C PRO A 3 14.99 3.88 -24.92
N VAL A 4 14.57 4.13 -23.67
CA VAL A 4 15.03 3.41 -22.48
C VAL A 4 13.79 2.92 -21.72
N PRO A 5 13.67 1.60 -21.44
CA PRO A 5 12.58 1.05 -20.64
C PRO A 5 12.46 1.71 -19.25
N PRO A 6 11.28 1.66 -18.63
CA PRO A 6 11.07 2.26 -17.32
C PRO A 6 11.82 1.49 -16.23
N ARG A 7 12.37 2.20 -15.24
CA ARG A 7 12.98 1.63 -14.04
C ARG A 7 12.58 2.41 -12.80
N ILE A 8 11.91 1.73 -11.87
CA ILE A 8 11.56 2.31 -10.56
C ILE A 8 12.83 2.42 -9.71
N GLN A 9 13.17 3.64 -9.32
CA GLN A 9 14.36 3.95 -8.50
C GLN A 9 14.03 3.93 -7.01
N GLN A 10 12.87 4.48 -6.65
CA GLN A 10 12.51 4.73 -5.26
C GLN A 10 11.02 4.51 -5.05
N VAL A 11 10.69 3.93 -3.90
CA VAL A 11 9.34 3.81 -3.36
C VAL A 11 9.36 4.20 -1.88
N SER A 12 8.21 4.60 -1.33
CA SER A 12 8.08 4.93 0.10
C SER A 12 8.65 3.84 1.00
N SER A 13 9.56 4.24 1.91
CA SER A 13 10.15 3.38 2.95
C SER A 13 10.66 2.01 2.44
N GLY A 14 11.17 1.95 1.21
CA GLY A 14 11.68 0.71 0.62
C GLY A 14 10.61 -0.35 0.33
N GLY A 15 9.32 0.03 0.35
CA GLY A 15 8.19 -0.87 0.07
C GLY A 15 7.42 -1.35 1.30
N SER A 16 7.72 -0.84 2.50
CA SER A 16 6.93 -1.12 3.71
C SER A 16 6.66 0.17 4.48
N VAL A 17 5.39 0.55 4.57
CA VAL A 17 4.95 1.81 5.17
C VAL A 17 4.01 1.52 6.33
N GLU A 18 4.27 2.16 7.46
CA GLU A 18 3.42 2.10 8.65
C GLU A 18 2.77 3.46 8.90
N VAL A 19 1.47 3.45 9.20
CA VAL A 19 0.72 4.66 9.56
C VAL A 19 -0.18 4.37 10.74
N LYS A 20 -0.29 5.28 11.70
CA LYS A 20 -1.24 5.13 12.81
C LYS A 20 -2.67 5.38 12.33
N LYS A 21 -3.63 4.61 12.85
CA LYS A 21 -5.06 4.76 12.53
C LYS A 21 -5.51 6.22 12.70
N GLY A 22 -6.24 6.73 11.71
CA GLY A 22 -6.77 8.10 11.67
C GLY A 22 -5.78 9.14 11.13
N LEU A 23 -4.52 8.79 10.93
CA LEU A 23 -3.56 9.67 10.26
C LEU A 23 -3.57 9.44 8.74
N SER A 24 -3.13 10.44 8.00
CA SER A 24 -2.93 10.33 6.56
C SER A 24 -1.50 9.88 6.25
N VAL A 25 -1.33 9.19 5.12
CA VAL A 25 -0.01 8.80 4.61
C VAL A 25 0.02 8.92 3.09
N THR A 26 1.17 9.34 2.55
CA THR A 26 1.40 9.43 1.11
C THR A 26 2.35 8.32 0.68
N LEU A 27 1.93 7.55 -0.32
CA LEU A 27 2.76 6.55 -0.99
C LEU A 27 3.33 7.19 -2.25
N GLU A 28 4.65 7.14 -2.41
CA GLU A 28 5.37 7.70 -3.54
C GLU A 28 6.09 6.59 -4.32
N CYS A 29 6.18 6.79 -5.63
CA CYS A 29 6.92 5.94 -6.55
C CYS A 29 7.62 6.85 -7.56
N LYS A 30 8.91 6.63 -7.79
CA LYS A 30 9.72 7.40 -8.74
C LYS A 30 10.36 6.45 -9.73
N ALA A 31 10.19 6.74 -11.02
CA ALA A 31 10.71 5.94 -12.10
C ALA A 31 11.41 6.82 -13.14
N ASP A 32 12.51 6.29 -13.67
CA ASP A 32 13.21 6.86 -14.81
C ASP A 32 12.90 6.05 -16.07
N GLY A 33 13.09 6.67 -17.23
CA GLY A 33 12.90 6.05 -18.54
C GLY A 33 12.90 7.12 -19.61
N ASN A 34 13.02 6.70 -20.86
CA ASN A 34 12.91 7.61 -22.00
C ASN A 34 12.02 6.98 -23.09
N PRO A 35 10.83 7.53 -23.38
CA PRO A 35 10.22 8.73 -22.80
C PRO A 35 9.96 8.65 -21.29
N LYS A 36 9.69 9.79 -20.63
CA LYS A 36 9.40 9.84 -19.19
C LYS A 36 8.23 8.89 -18.86
N PRO A 37 8.36 7.96 -17.89
CA PRO A 37 7.29 7.04 -17.57
C PRO A 37 6.10 7.71 -16.89
N THR A 38 4.90 7.24 -17.24
CA THR A 38 3.68 7.46 -16.47
C THR A 38 3.61 6.44 -15.35
N ILE A 39 3.20 6.87 -14.16
CA ILE A 39 3.02 6.01 -13.00
C ILE A 39 1.53 5.83 -12.74
N THR A 40 1.12 4.58 -12.63
CA THR A 40 -0.26 4.18 -12.29
C THR A 40 -0.24 3.35 -11.02
N TRP A 41 -1.14 3.69 -10.10
CA TRP A 41 -1.34 3.00 -8.84
C TRP A 41 -2.53 2.06 -8.92
N THR A 42 -2.39 0.87 -8.35
CA THR A 42 -3.47 -0.08 -8.12
C THR A 42 -3.36 -0.66 -6.71
N ARG A 43 -4.39 -1.37 -6.28
CA ARG A 43 -4.37 -2.13 -5.03
C ARG A 43 -4.58 -3.60 -5.34
N LYS A 44 -3.75 -4.48 -4.78
CA LYS A 44 -3.89 -5.91 -5.01
C LYS A 44 -5.15 -6.44 -4.31
N ASN A 45 -5.95 -7.21 -5.04
CA ASN A 45 -7.18 -7.85 -4.57
C ASN A 45 -8.24 -6.89 -4.00
N ASN A 46 -8.18 -5.59 -4.34
CA ASN A 46 -9.14 -4.60 -3.88
C ASN A 46 -9.13 -3.36 -4.80
N ILE A 47 -10.04 -2.43 -4.58
CA ILE A 47 -10.02 -1.09 -5.18
C ILE A 47 -9.23 -0.11 -4.30
N LEU A 48 -8.78 0.98 -4.89
CA LEU A 48 -8.15 2.06 -4.15
C LEU A 48 -9.15 2.69 -3.16
N PRO A 49 -8.68 3.29 -2.05
CA PRO A 49 -9.56 3.99 -1.12
C PRO A 49 -10.40 5.12 -1.74
N SER A 50 -9.99 5.66 -2.89
CA SER A 50 -10.79 6.63 -3.66
C SER A 50 -12.03 6.02 -4.33
N GLY A 51 -12.15 4.69 -4.36
CA GLY A 51 -13.20 3.97 -5.08
C GLY A 51 -12.80 3.57 -6.51
N GLU A 52 -11.65 4.04 -6.99
CA GLU A 52 -11.16 3.75 -8.34
C GLU A 52 -10.37 2.44 -8.40
N LYS A 53 -10.36 1.80 -9.58
CA LYS A 53 -9.51 0.62 -9.82
C LYS A 53 -8.04 1.00 -9.97
N SER A 54 -7.78 2.19 -10.50
CA SER A 54 -6.44 2.71 -10.74
C SER A 54 -6.44 4.24 -10.78
N VAL A 55 -5.34 4.85 -10.33
CA VAL A 55 -5.13 6.31 -10.38
C VAL A 55 -3.72 6.60 -10.94
N GLU A 56 -3.59 7.59 -11.81
CA GLU A 56 -2.29 8.08 -12.25
C GLU A 56 -1.72 9.13 -11.30
N GLY A 57 -0.41 9.05 -11.07
CA GLY A 57 0.30 10.03 -10.25
C GLY A 57 1.61 9.49 -9.70
N ILE A 58 2.57 10.39 -9.47
CA ILE A 58 3.83 10.03 -8.80
C ILE A 58 3.61 9.57 -7.34
N SER A 59 2.44 9.89 -6.79
CA SER A 59 2.04 9.55 -5.43
C SER A 59 0.53 9.41 -5.30
N ILE A 60 0.10 8.67 -4.28
CA ILE A 60 -1.29 8.65 -3.81
C ILE A 60 -1.33 8.93 -2.31
N THR A 61 -2.35 9.65 -1.86
CA THR A 61 -2.58 9.93 -0.43
C THR A 61 -3.73 9.08 0.08
N ILE A 62 -3.50 8.44 1.22
CA ILE A 62 -4.49 7.64 1.93
C ILE A 62 -4.85 8.43 3.17
N GLU A 63 -6.04 9.02 3.16
CA GLU A 63 -6.54 9.82 4.27
C GLU A 63 -7.21 8.96 5.34
N GLN A 64 -7.14 9.43 6.59
CA GLN A 64 -7.83 8.83 7.72
C GLN A 64 -7.63 7.30 7.79
N ALA A 65 -6.36 6.88 7.77
CA ALA A 65 -5.97 5.50 7.59
C ALA A 65 -6.69 4.55 8.56
N ASN A 66 -7.27 3.49 8.04
CA ASN A 66 -7.96 2.46 8.82
C ASN A 66 -7.61 1.05 8.31
N ARG A 67 -7.95 0.03 9.11
CA ARG A 67 -7.60 -1.38 8.81
C ARG A 67 -8.07 -1.87 7.44
N HIS A 68 -9.14 -1.31 6.89
CA HIS A 68 -9.67 -1.71 5.58
C HIS A 68 -8.86 -1.11 4.42
N GLN A 69 -8.00 -0.13 4.69
CA GLN A 69 -7.05 0.44 3.73
C GLN A 69 -5.67 -0.23 3.84
N ALA A 70 -5.38 -1.01 4.89
CA ALA A 70 -4.16 -1.81 4.95
C ALA A 70 -4.09 -2.84 3.80
N GLY A 71 -2.91 -3.13 3.27
CA GLY A 71 -2.73 -4.08 2.18
C GLY A 71 -1.60 -3.70 1.23
N ILE A 72 -1.60 -4.32 0.05
CA ILE A 72 -0.53 -4.12 -0.94
C ILE A 72 -1.01 -3.15 -2.02
N TYR A 73 -0.32 -2.02 -2.12
CA TYR A 73 -0.46 -1.06 -3.19
C TYR A 73 0.65 -1.31 -4.20
N GLN A 74 0.34 -1.27 -5.49
CA GLN A 74 1.32 -1.50 -6.54
C GLN A 74 1.43 -0.24 -7.40
N CYS A 75 2.65 0.27 -7.57
CA CYS A 75 2.92 1.26 -8.59
C CYS A 75 3.47 0.56 -9.85
N THR A 76 2.97 0.98 -11.01
CA THR A 76 3.39 0.52 -12.32
C THR A 76 3.89 1.71 -13.11
N ALA A 77 5.13 1.66 -13.59
CA ALA A 77 5.74 2.67 -14.44
C ALA A 77 5.80 2.16 -15.89
N SER A 78 5.20 2.91 -16.82
CA SER A 78 5.18 2.57 -18.25
C SER A 78 5.50 3.78 -19.11
N ASN A 79 6.29 3.59 -20.16
CA ASN A 79 6.56 4.60 -21.18
C ASN A 79 6.40 4.07 -22.62
N GLY A 80 5.76 2.91 -22.78
CA GLY A 80 5.62 2.23 -24.08
C GLY A 80 6.88 1.53 -24.60
N VAL A 81 8.00 1.59 -23.87
CA VAL A 81 9.26 0.93 -24.24
C VAL A 81 9.48 -0.28 -23.35
N GLY A 82 9.51 -1.47 -23.95
CA GLY A 82 9.70 -2.71 -23.22
C GLY A 82 8.55 -3.02 -22.24
N GLN A 83 8.86 -3.79 -21.20
CA GLN A 83 7.88 -4.14 -20.18
C GLN A 83 7.76 -3.04 -19.12
N PRO A 84 6.54 -2.77 -18.61
CA PRO A 84 6.36 -1.88 -17.48
C PRO A 84 7.13 -2.37 -16.25
N ALA A 85 7.72 -1.45 -15.50
CA ALA A 85 8.32 -1.76 -14.20
C ALA A 85 7.25 -1.69 -13.11
N THR A 86 7.26 -2.63 -12.17
CA THR A 86 6.30 -2.66 -11.06
C THR A 86 7.01 -2.77 -9.71
N ARG A 87 6.44 -2.13 -8.69
CA ARG A 87 6.84 -2.31 -7.30
C ARG A 87 5.63 -2.34 -6.38
N ASP A 88 5.69 -3.26 -5.43
CA ASP A 88 4.71 -3.39 -4.36
C ASP A 88 5.14 -2.57 -3.15
N ILE A 89 4.17 -1.92 -2.51
CA ILE A 89 4.29 -1.21 -1.25
C ILE A 89 3.24 -1.79 -0.29
N THR A 90 3.72 -2.36 0.81
CA THR A 90 2.87 -2.87 1.88
C THR A 90 2.52 -1.73 2.83
N LEU A 91 1.22 -1.42 2.96
CA LEU A 91 0.72 -0.49 3.96
C LEU A 91 0.20 -1.25 5.18
N GLN A 92 0.78 -0.95 6.34
CA GLN A 92 0.31 -1.40 7.64
C GLN A 92 -0.32 -0.24 8.40
N VAL A 93 -1.52 -0.46 8.92
CA VAL A 93 -2.20 0.52 9.77
C VAL A 93 -2.07 0.12 11.23
N LEU A 94 -1.25 0.85 11.96
CA LEU A 94 -0.99 0.66 13.38
C LEU A 94 -2.16 1.18 14.21
N CYS A 95 -2.66 0.33 15.09
CA CYS A 95 -3.72 0.68 16.02
C CYS A 95 -3.10 1.35 17.26
N LYS A 96 -3.81 2.31 17.90
CA LYS A 96 -3.34 3.00 19.12
C LYS A 96 -2.97 2.02 20.26
N TYR A 97 -3.59 0.86 20.26
CA TYR A 97 -3.30 -0.26 21.15
C TYR A 97 -3.19 -1.54 20.31
N THR A 98 -2.34 -2.47 20.73
CA THR A 98 -2.05 -3.79 20.14
C THR A 98 -3.25 -4.77 20.12
N LEU A 99 -4.47 -4.26 19.92
CA LEU A 99 -5.71 -5.03 19.84
C LEU A 99 -6.04 -5.52 18.42
N CYS A 100 -5.24 -5.11 17.42
CA CYS A 100 -5.36 -5.59 16.04
C CYS A 100 -4.65 -6.93 15.81
N LYS A 101 -3.88 -7.42 16.79
CA LYS A 101 -3.70 -8.87 16.94
C LYS A 101 -4.97 -9.39 17.61
N ALA A 102 -5.82 -10.08 16.86
CA ALA A 102 -6.91 -10.83 17.48
C ALA A 102 -6.31 -11.67 18.62
N PRO A 103 -6.93 -11.73 19.81
CA PRO A 103 -6.47 -12.63 20.84
C PRO A 103 -6.47 -14.05 20.25
N THR A 104 -5.30 -14.66 20.11
CA THR A 104 -5.20 -16.10 19.96
C THR A 104 -5.76 -16.72 21.23
N ILE A 105 -7.03 -17.11 21.17
CA ILE A 105 -7.70 -18.13 22.00
C ILE A 105 -7.61 -17.88 23.52
N PHE A 106 -8.66 -17.27 24.09
CA PHE A 106 -9.11 -17.61 25.46
C PHE A 106 -10.53 -18.15 25.38
N HIS A 107 -10.66 -19.43 25.02
CA HIS A 107 -11.69 -20.30 25.57
C HIS A 107 -10.93 -21.42 26.30
N SER A 108 -10.41 -21.11 27.48
CA SER A 108 -10.00 -22.14 28.45
C SER A 108 -10.90 -21.98 29.68
N LEU A 109 -11.62 -23.06 29.95
CA LEU A 109 -12.48 -23.33 31.10
C LEU A 109 -11.88 -22.84 32.42
N ASP A 110 -12.63 -22.01 33.18
CA ASP A 110 -13.08 -22.33 34.53
C ASP A 110 -13.71 -21.10 35.22
N SER A 111 -15.00 -21.22 35.51
CA SER A 111 -15.57 -20.69 36.75
C SER A 111 -16.73 -21.58 37.16
N TYR A 112 -16.35 -22.65 37.86
CA TYR A 112 -17.18 -23.27 38.88
C TYR A 112 -17.67 -22.18 39.86
N LEU A 113 -18.88 -22.41 40.41
CA LEU A 113 -19.60 -21.66 41.45
C LEU A 113 -20.49 -20.50 41.00
N ARG A 114 -21.76 -20.83 40.71
CA ARG A 114 -22.87 -20.29 41.50
C ARG A 114 -23.74 -21.45 42.00
N VAL A 115 -23.91 -21.43 43.31
CA VAL A 115 -24.75 -22.22 44.24
C VAL A 115 -25.94 -22.93 43.59
#